data_AF-A0A965RW81-F1
#
_entry.id   AF-A0A965RW81-F1
#
_cell.length_a   1.000
_cell.length_b   1.000
_cell.length_c   1.000
_cell.angle_alpha   90.00
_cell.angle_beta   90.00
_cell.angle_gamma   90.00
#
_symmetry.space_group_name_H-M   'P 1'
#
loop_
_entity.id
_entity.type
_entity.pdbx_description
1 polymer ?
#
loop_
_entity_poly.entity_id
_entity_poly.type
_entity_poly.pdbx_seq_one_letter_code
_entity_poly.pdbx_strand_id
1 'polypeptide(L)'
;MQKSFNSIKTNHEDFVKIFVEQKKKENHPNLIGGEKSFFEKLTIEKRKQEFLQARVIRDQIVDGTEIIYNEDGKPFLKDNSQFISISHSENYIGMVCAPFNIGMDIEEINERVNKIKNRFLNEQEIESFGKDTLSLTIAWTIKEALFKLNDRKGIDFRKELLIKEKINDTYLCQMLELDGWHSVRIKVMQKENLIISYNFEPSILL
;
A
#
# COMPACT_ATOMS: atom_id res chain seq x y z
N MET A 1 19.27 -10.19 -17.20
CA MET A 1 19.46 -9.25 -16.08
C MET A 1 18.13 -8.60 -15.77
N GLN A 2 17.49 -9.06 -14.69
CA GLN A 2 16.18 -8.60 -14.24
C GLN A 2 16.35 -7.18 -13.69
N LYS A 3 15.62 -6.21 -14.27
CA LYS A 3 15.49 -4.88 -13.69
C LYS A 3 14.62 -5.00 -12.44
N SER A 4 15.22 -5.43 -11.32
CA SER A 4 14.72 -5.11 -9.98
C SER A 4 14.52 -3.60 -9.90
N PHE A 5 13.49 -3.16 -9.17
CA PHE A 5 13.27 -1.74 -8.95
C PHE A 5 14.47 -1.22 -8.15
N ASN A 6 15.40 -0.55 -8.84
CA ASN A 6 16.37 0.30 -8.17
C ASN A 6 15.56 1.37 -7.44
N SER A 7 15.72 1.41 -6.12
CA SER A 7 15.25 2.44 -5.19
C SER A 7 14.81 3.72 -5.89
N ILE A 8 13.53 4.07 -5.81
CA ILE A 8 13.10 5.44 -6.09
C ILE A 8 13.59 6.27 -4.90
N LYS A 9 14.77 6.90 -5.05
CA LYS A 9 15.24 7.94 -4.13
C LYS A 9 14.77 9.26 -4.73
N THR A 10 13.96 10.03 -4.01
CA THR A 10 13.62 11.39 -4.45
C THR A 10 14.11 12.42 -3.45
N ASN A 11 14.41 13.62 -3.94
CA ASN A 11 15.20 14.65 -3.26
C ASN A 11 14.45 15.37 -2.12
N HIS A 12 13.20 14.99 -1.84
CA HIS A 12 12.43 15.36 -0.62
C HIS A 12 11.93 14.12 0.14
N GLU A 13 12.30 12.92 -0.31
CA GLU A 13 11.81 11.60 0.15
C GLU A 13 12.98 10.67 0.57
N ASP A 14 14.04 11.23 1.17
CA ASP A 14 15.19 10.44 1.64
C ASP A 14 14.82 9.37 2.70
N PHE A 15 13.60 9.44 3.25
CA PHE A 15 13.11 8.57 4.31
C PHE A 15 12.13 7.49 3.87
N VAL A 16 11.56 7.58 2.66
CA VAL A 16 10.56 6.62 2.16
C VAL A 16 11.25 5.64 1.22
N LYS A 17 11.34 4.38 1.63
CA LYS A 17 11.90 3.30 0.80
C LYS A 17 10.75 2.49 0.20
N ILE A 18 10.68 2.43 -1.12
CA ILE A 18 9.68 1.63 -1.84
C ILE A 18 10.39 0.58 -2.67
N PHE A 19 9.92 -0.66 -2.54
CA PHE A 19 10.29 -1.75 -3.43
C PHE A 19 9.02 -2.39 -3.96
N VAL A 20 8.92 -2.51 -5.28
CA VAL A 20 7.83 -3.19 -5.97
C VAL A 20 8.48 -4.18 -6.94
N GLU A 21 7.91 -5.35 -7.15
CA GLU A 21 8.37 -6.26 -8.18
C GLU A 21 7.25 -7.16 -8.70
N GLN A 22 7.49 -7.77 -9.86
CA GLN A 22 6.64 -8.86 -10.34
C GLN A 22 6.85 -10.09 -9.46
N LYS A 23 5.73 -10.70 -9.07
CA LYS A 23 5.69 -11.92 -8.28
C LYS A 23 6.45 -13.04 -8.98
N LYS A 24 7.30 -13.72 -8.22
CA LYS A 24 7.97 -14.97 -8.60
C LYS A 24 7.66 -16.04 -7.56
N LYS A 25 7.76 -17.30 -7.96
CA LYS A 25 7.60 -18.40 -7.00
C LYS A 25 8.80 -18.41 -6.07
N GLU A 26 8.55 -18.26 -4.79
CA GLU A 26 9.58 -18.27 -3.76
C GLU A 26 9.56 -19.59 -2.99
N ASN A 27 10.73 -20.17 -2.77
CA ASN A 27 10.88 -21.45 -2.06
C ASN A 27 11.69 -21.32 -0.78
N HIS A 28 12.61 -20.35 -0.69
CA HIS A 28 13.59 -20.28 0.41
C HIS A 28 13.94 -18.83 0.80
N PRO A 29 12.99 -18.01 1.28
CA PRO A 29 13.35 -16.72 1.87
C PRO A 29 14.03 -16.92 3.23
N ASN A 30 14.74 -15.88 3.67
CA ASN A 30 15.25 -15.79 5.03
C ASN A 30 14.07 -15.59 6.00
N LEU A 31 13.59 -16.67 6.61
CA LEU A 31 12.58 -16.60 7.67
C LEU A 31 13.27 -16.46 9.02
N ILE A 32 12.91 -15.43 9.78
CA ILE A 32 13.54 -15.11 11.06
C ILE A 32 12.52 -15.15 12.19
N GLY A 33 12.99 -15.43 13.41
CA GLY A 33 12.13 -15.47 14.60
C GLY A 33 10.94 -16.43 14.46
N GLY A 34 9.74 -15.92 14.73
CA GLY A 34 8.48 -16.67 14.67
C GLY A 34 7.93 -16.90 13.26
N GLU A 35 8.55 -16.34 12.22
CA GLU A 35 8.03 -16.40 10.84
C GLU A 35 7.91 -17.82 10.30
N LYS A 36 8.85 -18.70 10.64
CA LYS A 36 8.79 -20.12 10.24
C LYS A 36 7.55 -20.80 10.81
N SER A 37 7.30 -20.59 12.11
CA SER A 37 6.12 -21.16 12.78
C SER A 37 4.82 -20.57 12.24
N PHE A 38 4.81 -19.28 11.88
CA PHE A 38 3.65 -18.65 11.24
C PHE A 38 3.41 -19.23 9.84
N PHE A 39 4.46 -19.39 9.04
CA PHE A 39 4.40 -19.92 7.69
C PHE A 39 3.82 -21.35 7.64
N GLU A 40 4.24 -22.22 8.57
CA GLU A 40 3.75 -23.60 8.69
C GLU A 40 2.24 -23.68 8.98
N LYS A 41 1.65 -22.64 9.60
CA LYS A 41 0.20 -22.55 9.86
C LYS A 41 -0.60 -22.08 8.65
N LEU A 42 0.03 -21.47 7.65
CA LEU A 42 -0.66 -21.06 6.43
C LEU A 42 -1.05 -22.31 5.63
N THR A 43 -2.29 -22.36 5.14
CA THR A 43 -2.79 -23.51 4.36
C THR A 43 -3.04 -23.14 2.91
N ILE A 44 -3.36 -21.88 2.64
CA ILE A 44 -3.64 -21.37 1.29
C ILE A 44 -2.32 -21.09 0.57
N GLU A 45 -2.07 -21.78 -0.54
CA GLU A 45 -0.81 -21.68 -1.30
C GLU A 45 -0.55 -20.25 -1.80
N LYS A 46 -1.57 -19.54 -2.28
CA LYS A 46 -1.45 -18.12 -2.65
C LYS A 46 -0.93 -17.28 -1.47
N ARG A 47 -1.48 -17.50 -0.27
CA ARG A 47 -1.08 -16.75 0.94
C ARG A 47 0.33 -17.12 1.40
N LYS A 48 0.74 -18.39 1.23
CA LYS A 48 2.12 -18.83 1.44
C LYS A 48 3.08 -18.07 0.52
N GLN A 49 2.79 -18.01 -0.78
CA GLN A 49 3.64 -17.29 -1.73
C GLN A 49 3.73 -15.79 -1.42
N GLU A 50 2.60 -15.15 -1.13
CA GLU A 50 2.57 -13.74 -0.70
C GLU A 50 3.40 -13.52 0.58
N PHE A 51 3.28 -14.43 1.55
CA PHE A 51 4.06 -14.38 2.79
C PHE A 51 5.56 -14.46 2.51
N LEU A 52 6.01 -15.41 1.68
CA LEU A 52 7.43 -15.59 1.36
C LEU A 52 7.99 -14.40 0.56
N GLN A 53 7.27 -13.94 -0.46
CA GLN A 53 7.65 -12.79 -1.28
C GLN A 53 7.83 -11.51 -0.44
N ALA A 54 6.94 -11.27 0.53
CA ALA A 54 7.07 -10.13 1.43
C ALA A 54 8.38 -10.17 2.23
N ARG A 55 8.90 -11.36 2.58
CA ARG A 55 10.19 -11.49 3.31
C ARG A 55 11.39 -11.30 2.40
N VAL A 56 11.30 -11.73 1.15
CA VAL A 56 12.31 -11.40 0.13
C VAL A 56 12.44 -9.89 -0.03
N ILE A 57 11.30 -9.18 -0.15
CA ILE A 57 11.29 -7.72 -0.27
C ILE A 57 11.77 -7.05 1.01
N ARG A 58 11.35 -7.54 2.18
CA ARG A 58 11.81 -7.04 3.48
C ARG A 58 13.33 -6.95 3.51
N ASP A 59 14.03 -8.02 3.14
CA ASP A 59 15.49 -8.07 3.18
C ASP A 59 16.17 -7.09 2.21
N GLN A 60 15.43 -6.53 1.25
CA GLN A 60 15.91 -5.44 0.37
C GLN A 60 15.71 -4.05 0.97
N ILE A 61 14.80 -3.88 1.95
CA ILE A 61 14.40 -2.58 2.50
C ILE A 61 14.90 -2.39 3.94
N VAL A 62 14.73 -3.41 4.78
CA VAL A 62 15.05 -3.46 6.20
C VAL A 62 15.57 -4.86 6.56
N ASP A 63 16.87 -4.96 6.79
CA ASP A 63 17.53 -6.24 7.07
C ASP A 63 17.40 -6.64 8.55
N GLY A 64 17.29 -7.93 8.81
CA GLY A 64 17.39 -8.50 10.16
C GLY A 64 16.17 -8.35 11.08
N THR A 65 15.04 -7.82 10.60
CA THR A 65 13.87 -7.54 11.47
C THR A 65 12.63 -8.38 11.13
N GLU A 66 12.03 -9.03 12.11
CA GLU A 66 10.84 -9.88 11.92
C GLU A 66 9.60 -9.06 11.51
N ILE A 67 8.84 -9.52 10.50
CA ILE A 67 7.50 -8.96 10.21
C ILE A 67 6.45 -9.77 10.96
N ILE A 68 5.76 -9.10 11.88
CA ILE A 68 4.62 -9.63 12.62
C ILE A 68 3.34 -8.91 12.22
N TYR A 69 2.19 -9.47 12.59
CA TYR A 69 0.87 -8.94 12.26
C TYR A 69 0.08 -8.70 13.53
N ASN A 70 -0.63 -7.57 13.60
CA ASN A 70 -1.54 -7.31 14.71
C ASN A 70 -2.83 -8.15 14.55
N GLU A 71 -3.76 -8.00 15.50
CA GLU A 71 -5.05 -8.72 15.48
C GLU A 71 -5.90 -8.41 14.24
N ASP A 72 -5.60 -7.30 13.57
CA ASP A 72 -6.32 -6.81 12.39
C ASP A 72 -5.64 -7.24 11.08
N GLY A 73 -4.51 -7.95 11.18
CA GLY A 73 -3.72 -8.39 10.04
C GLY A 73 -2.83 -7.29 9.43
N LYS A 74 -2.67 -6.13 10.09
CA LYS A 74 -1.74 -5.07 9.67
C LYS A 74 -0.30 -5.50 9.99
N PRO A 75 0.61 -5.53 9.00
CA PRO A 75 2.00 -5.90 9.20
C PRO A 75 2.76 -4.79 9.92
N PHE A 76 3.69 -5.16 10.80
CA PHE A 76 4.65 -4.24 11.40
C PHE A 76 5.97 -4.94 11.72
N LEU A 77 7.02 -4.15 11.85
CA LEU A 77 8.34 -4.62 12.24
C LEU A 77 8.38 -4.84 13.75
N LYS A 78 8.82 -6.02 14.18
CA LYS A 78 8.79 -6.42 15.60
C LYS A 78 9.57 -5.51 16.53
N ASP A 79 10.65 -4.91 16.05
CA ASP A 79 11.47 -3.96 16.81
C ASP A 79 10.92 -2.53 16.81
N ASN A 80 9.83 -2.27 16.08
CA ASN A 80 9.24 -0.95 15.83
C ASN A 80 10.23 0.08 15.28
N SER A 81 11.28 -0.36 14.59
CA SER A 81 12.31 0.52 14.02
C SER A 81 11.76 1.46 12.96
N GLN A 82 10.81 0.99 12.15
CA GLN A 82 10.15 1.72 11.08
C GLN A 82 8.72 1.21 10.88
N PHE A 83 7.90 2.01 10.20
CA PHE A 83 6.57 1.62 9.74
C PHE A 83 6.66 1.02 8.35
N ILE A 84 5.83 0.02 8.07
CA ILE A 84 5.76 -0.64 6.77
C ILE A 84 4.31 -0.74 6.29
N SER A 85 4.12 -0.75 4.98
CA SER A 85 2.87 -1.18 4.35
C SER A 85 3.18 -2.12 3.21
N ILE A 86 2.40 -3.19 3.09
CA ILE A 86 2.58 -4.24 2.10
C ILE A 86 1.34 -4.25 1.19
N SER A 87 1.55 -4.32 -0.12
CA SER A 87 0.47 -4.50 -1.07
C SER A 87 0.79 -5.58 -2.11
N HIS A 88 -0.26 -6.22 -2.61
CA HIS A 88 -0.20 -7.26 -3.62
C HIS A 88 -1.29 -7.01 -4.65
N SER A 89 -0.93 -7.00 -5.93
CA SER A 89 -1.88 -7.10 -7.05
C SER A 89 -1.93 -8.53 -7.58
N GLU A 90 -2.50 -8.76 -8.77
CA GLU A 90 -2.49 -10.07 -9.42
C GLU A 90 -1.06 -10.56 -9.67
N ASN A 91 -0.24 -9.72 -10.31
CA ASN A 91 1.12 -10.05 -10.75
C ASN A 91 2.22 -9.36 -9.96
N TYR A 92 1.92 -8.40 -9.09
CA TYR A 92 2.93 -7.61 -8.39
C TYR A 92 2.79 -7.72 -6.87
N ILE A 93 3.91 -7.44 -6.20
CA ILE A 93 4.00 -7.23 -4.77
C ILE A 93 4.82 -5.96 -4.54
N GLY A 94 4.46 -5.21 -3.51
CA GLY A 94 5.22 -4.06 -3.07
C GLY A 94 5.28 -3.96 -1.55
N MET A 95 6.35 -3.35 -1.06
CA MET A 95 6.48 -2.89 0.31
C MET A 95 7.02 -1.45 0.31
N VAL A 96 6.45 -0.63 1.18
CA VAL A 96 6.99 0.68 1.55
C VAL A 96 7.45 0.65 3.00
N CYS A 97 8.47 1.43 3.32
CA CYS A 97 8.98 1.62 4.67
C CYS A 97 9.32 3.09 4.92
N ALA A 98 8.95 3.62 6.09
CA ALA A 98 9.17 5.02 6.48
C ALA A 98 9.29 5.18 8.02
N PRO A 99 9.86 6.28 8.53
CA PRO A 99 9.93 6.56 9.97
C PRO A 99 8.62 7.09 10.58
N PHE A 100 7.54 7.17 9.80
CA PHE A 100 6.21 7.61 10.20
C PHE A 100 5.15 6.65 9.67
N ASN A 101 3.93 6.68 10.23
CA ASN A 101 2.84 5.80 9.80
C ASN A 101 2.63 5.91 8.28
N ILE A 102 2.63 4.77 7.60
CA ILE A 102 2.73 4.68 6.15
C ILE A 102 1.68 3.72 5.62
N GLY A 103 0.96 4.17 4.60
CA GLY A 103 0.02 3.37 3.82
C GLY A 103 0.49 3.36 2.37
N MET A 104 0.46 2.19 1.75
CA MET A 104 0.70 2.03 0.31
C MET A 104 -0.25 1.00 -0.26
N ASP A 105 -0.70 1.28 -1.47
CA ASP A 105 -1.35 0.29 -2.30
C ASP A 105 -0.80 0.24 -3.73
N ILE A 106 -0.94 -0.92 -4.37
CA ILE A 106 -0.58 -1.14 -5.77
C ILE A 106 -1.72 -1.87 -6.48
N GLU A 107 -2.09 -1.39 -7.67
CA GLU A 107 -3.17 -1.99 -8.45
C GLU A 107 -2.84 -2.00 -9.94
N GLU A 108 -3.15 -3.11 -10.58
CA GLU A 108 -3.04 -3.22 -12.03
C GLU A 108 -4.31 -2.65 -12.68
N ILE A 109 -4.14 -1.85 -13.74
CA ILE A 109 -5.25 -1.26 -14.48
C ILE A 109 -6.09 -2.39 -15.07
N ASN A 110 -7.31 -2.55 -14.53
CA ASN A 110 -8.20 -3.65 -14.87
C ASN A 110 -9.67 -3.22 -14.82
N GLU A 111 -10.44 -3.61 -15.84
CA GLU A 111 -11.87 -3.33 -15.97
C GLU A 111 -12.74 -3.79 -14.78
N ARG A 112 -12.24 -4.71 -13.93
CA ARG A 112 -12.93 -5.13 -12.70
C ARG A 112 -13.24 -3.94 -11.78
N VAL A 113 -12.41 -2.89 -11.76
CA VAL A 113 -12.63 -1.70 -10.93
C VAL A 113 -13.94 -0.97 -11.28
N ASN A 114 -14.36 -1.00 -12.55
CA ASN A 114 -15.61 -0.40 -13.01
C ASN A 114 -16.84 -0.96 -12.26
N LYS A 115 -16.79 -2.24 -11.86
CA LYS A 115 -17.90 -2.91 -11.18
C LYS A 115 -18.06 -2.47 -9.72
N ILE A 116 -16.98 -1.95 -9.12
CA ILE A 116 -16.95 -1.59 -7.70
C ILE A 116 -16.89 -0.08 -7.45
N LYS A 117 -16.80 0.76 -8.48
CA LYS A 117 -16.67 2.24 -8.34
C LYS A 117 -17.66 2.88 -7.37
N ASN A 118 -18.93 2.45 -7.41
CA ASN A 118 -19.99 2.98 -6.55
C ASN A 118 -19.87 2.54 -5.07
N ARG A 119 -18.93 1.65 -4.74
CA ARG A 119 -18.63 1.23 -3.37
C ARG A 119 -17.59 2.11 -2.70
N PHE A 120 -16.76 2.83 -3.46
CA PHE A 120 -15.62 3.59 -2.91
C PHE A 120 -15.55 5.05 -3.33
N LEU A 121 -16.27 5.45 -4.38
CA LEU A 121 -16.38 6.85 -4.80
C LEU A 121 -17.71 7.45 -4.36
N ASN A 122 -17.67 8.69 -3.88
CA ASN A 122 -18.85 9.54 -3.78
C ASN A 122 -19.16 10.21 -5.12
N GLU A 123 -20.26 10.97 -5.19
CA GLU A 123 -20.74 11.58 -6.43
C GLU A 123 -19.71 12.53 -7.08
N GLN A 124 -19.07 13.39 -6.29
CA GLN A 124 -18.04 14.32 -6.76
C GLN A 124 -16.79 13.59 -7.30
N GLU A 125 -16.41 12.50 -6.62
CA GLU A 125 -15.29 11.68 -7.06
C GLU A 125 -15.64 10.84 -8.31
N ILE A 126 -16.90 10.41 -8.48
CA ILE A 126 -17.37 9.75 -9.70
C ILE A 126 -17.28 10.70 -10.89
N GLU A 127 -17.61 11.98 -10.73
CA GLU A 127 -17.47 12.98 -11.79
C GLU A 127 -16.00 13.18 -12.19
N SER A 128 -15.10 13.12 -11.20
CA SER A 128 -13.67 13.34 -11.39
C SER A 128 -12.94 12.13 -11.98
N PHE A 129 -13.23 10.93 -11.47
CA PHE A 129 -12.49 9.71 -11.76
C PHE A 129 -13.27 8.67 -12.58
N GLY A 130 -14.59 8.81 -12.70
CA GLY A 130 -15.47 7.81 -13.33
C GLY A 130 -15.44 7.75 -14.85
N LYS A 131 -14.51 8.45 -15.50
CA LYS A 131 -14.44 8.64 -16.95
C LYS A 131 -13.81 7.45 -17.68
N ASP A 132 -12.83 6.81 -17.06
CA ASP A 132 -12.06 5.72 -17.66
C ASP A 132 -11.46 4.80 -16.57
N THR A 133 -11.05 3.61 -17.00
CA THR A 133 -10.53 2.55 -16.12
C THR A 133 -9.23 2.95 -15.42
N LEU A 134 -8.37 3.75 -16.05
CA LEU A 134 -7.13 4.23 -15.43
C LEU A 134 -7.46 5.19 -14.27
N SER A 135 -8.33 6.16 -14.51
CA SER A 135 -8.78 7.13 -13.49
C SER A 135 -9.45 6.43 -12.30
N LEU A 136 -10.29 5.42 -12.56
CA LEU A 136 -10.89 4.60 -11.50
C LEU A 136 -9.86 3.77 -10.73
N THR A 137 -8.88 3.19 -11.43
CA THR A 137 -7.79 2.43 -10.80
C THR A 137 -6.96 3.34 -9.90
N ILE A 138 -6.64 4.56 -10.36
CA ILE A 138 -5.94 5.57 -9.54
C ILE A 138 -6.72 5.87 -8.26
N ALA A 139 -8.01 6.20 -8.38
CA ALA A 139 -8.82 6.52 -7.21
C ALA A 139 -8.94 5.33 -6.25
N TRP A 140 -9.10 4.12 -6.77
CA TRP A 140 -9.12 2.90 -5.97
C TRP A 140 -7.81 2.69 -5.21
N THR A 141 -6.67 2.81 -5.89
CA THR A 141 -5.34 2.65 -5.29
C THR A 141 -5.09 3.70 -4.20
N ILE A 142 -5.51 4.95 -4.43
CA ILE A 142 -5.43 6.01 -3.40
C ILE A 142 -6.26 5.64 -2.17
N LYS A 143 -7.50 5.18 -2.37
CA LYS A 143 -8.42 4.85 -1.27
C LYS A 143 -7.92 3.66 -0.44
N GLU A 144 -7.40 2.62 -1.08
CA GLU A 144 -6.79 1.48 -0.39
C GLU A 144 -5.51 1.90 0.36
N ALA A 145 -4.71 2.82 -0.19
CA ALA A 145 -3.55 3.35 0.52
C ALA A 145 -3.95 4.14 1.78
N LEU A 146 -5.01 4.96 1.69
CA LEU A 146 -5.58 5.66 2.85
C LEU A 146 -6.16 4.69 3.88
N PHE A 147 -6.86 3.64 3.42
CA PHE A 147 -7.40 2.60 4.30
C PHE A 147 -6.28 1.87 5.07
N LYS A 148 -5.16 1.56 4.42
CA LYS A 148 -3.99 0.93 5.06
C LYS A 148 -3.25 1.86 6.02
N LEU A 149 -3.26 3.16 5.75
CA LEU A 149 -2.72 4.18 6.64
C LEU A 149 -3.56 4.28 7.93
N ASN A 150 -4.88 4.17 7.79
CA ASN A 150 -5.85 4.29 8.87
C ASN A 150 -5.88 3.02 9.75
N ASP A 151 -6.01 3.20 11.06
CA ASP A 151 -6.05 2.09 12.03
C ASP A 151 -7.49 1.67 12.41
N ARG A 152 -8.51 2.35 11.85
CA ARG A 152 -9.92 2.06 12.15
C ARG A 152 -10.47 0.94 11.29
N LYS A 153 -11.34 0.13 11.91
CA LYS A 153 -12.21 -0.81 11.19
C LYS A 153 -13.52 -0.16 10.77
N GLY A 154 -14.15 -0.75 9.76
CA GLY A 154 -15.51 -0.38 9.35
C GLY A 154 -15.61 0.96 8.62
N ILE A 155 -14.51 1.41 8.01
CA ILE A 155 -14.44 2.69 7.28
C ILE A 155 -15.38 2.67 6.06
N ASP A 156 -16.21 3.70 5.91
CA ASP A 156 -16.99 3.96 4.69
C ASP A 156 -16.13 4.74 3.69
N PHE A 157 -15.60 4.03 2.70
CA PHE A 157 -14.69 4.58 1.68
C PHE A 157 -15.23 5.81 0.95
N ARG A 158 -16.56 5.96 0.84
CA ARG A 158 -17.17 7.08 0.11
C ARG A 158 -17.28 8.34 0.97
N LYS A 159 -17.39 8.15 2.28
CA LYS A 159 -17.71 9.22 3.23
C LYS A 159 -16.51 9.61 4.08
N GLU A 160 -15.63 8.68 4.38
CA GLU A 160 -14.58 8.83 5.39
C GLU A 160 -13.17 8.84 4.80
N LEU A 161 -12.99 8.42 3.55
CA LEU A 161 -11.75 8.59 2.78
C LEU A 161 -12.11 9.47 1.60
N LEU A 162 -11.49 10.63 1.40
CA LEU A 162 -11.92 11.61 0.41
C LEU A 162 -10.73 12.09 -0.41
N ILE A 163 -10.85 12.10 -1.73
CA ILE A 163 -9.87 12.69 -2.64
C ILE A 163 -10.34 14.10 -2.98
N LYS A 164 -9.53 15.12 -2.67
CA LYS A 164 -9.94 16.53 -2.75
C LYS A 164 -9.39 17.25 -3.97
N GLU A 165 -8.08 17.17 -4.16
CA GLU A 165 -7.39 17.93 -5.20
C GLU A 165 -6.22 17.13 -5.74
N LYS A 166 -5.92 17.32 -7.02
CA LYS A 166 -4.73 16.79 -7.68
C LYS A 166 -3.75 17.93 -7.97
N ILE A 167 -2.52 17.79 -7.49
CA ILE A 167 -1.40 18.69 -7.74
C ILE A 167 -0.27 17.85 -8.33
N ASN A 168 -0.08 17.94 -9.65
CA ASN A 168 0.86 17.10 -10.42
C ASN A 168 0.60 15.58 -10.22
N ASP A 169 1.56 14.86 -9.65
CA ASP A 169 1.51 13.44 -9.31
C ASP A 169 1.01 13.18 -7.88
N THR A 170 0.62 14.22 -7.16
CA THR A 170 0.19 14.16 -5.76
C THR A 170 -1.29 14.49 -5.64
N TYR A 171 -1.98 13.79 -4.74
CA TYR A 171 -3.38 14.03 -4.41
C TYR A 171 -3.50 14.44 -2.96
N LEU A 172 -4.13 15.59 -2.72
CA LEU A 172 -4.56 16.00 -1.39
C LEU A 172 -5.82 15.20 -1.05
N CYS A 173 -5.74 14.45 0.04
CA CYS A 173 -6.80 13.58 0.53
C CYS A 173 -7.17 13.95 1.96
N GLN A 174 -8.35 13.53 2.39
CA GLN A 174 -8.77 13.57 3.78
C GLN A 174 -9.19 12.17 4.22
N MET A 175 -8.87 11.80 5.45
CA MET A 175 -9.38 10.57 6.07
C MET A 175 -9.91 10.86 7.48
N LEU A 176 -10.98 10.20 7.89
CA LEU A 176 -11.48 10.31 9.25
C LEU A 176 -10.78 9.28 10.16
N GLU A 177 -10.08 9.76 11.18
CA GLU A 177 -9.44 8.97 12.23
C GLU A 177 -10.29 8.97 13.52
N LEU A 178 -9.76 8.46 14.63
CA LEU A 178 -10.45 8.44 15.92
C LEU A 178 -10.53 9.83 16.58
N ASP A 179 -9.52 10.66 16.34
CA ASP A 179 -9.34 12.00 16.90
C ASP A 179 -9.83 13.12 15.98
N GLY A 180 -10.16 12.83 14.72
CA GLY A 180 -10.80 13.78 13.84
C GLY A 180 -10.48 13.56 12.36
N TRP A 181 -10.67 14.61 11.57
CA TRP A 181 -10.33 14.59 10.15
C TRP A 181 -8.85 14.87 9.96
N HIS A 182 -8.18 14.02 9.20
CA HIS A 182 -6.78 14.16 8.86
C HIS A 182 -6.61 14.51 7.39
N SER A 183 -5.71 15.44 7.10
CA SER A 183 -5.21 15.72 5.76
C SER A 183 -4.02 14.82 5.45
N VAL A 184 -4.00 14.26 4.24
CA VAL A 184 -2.94 13.35 3.78
C VAL A 184 -2.56 13.69 2.34
N ARG A 185 -1.27 13.82 2.06
CA ARG A 185 -0.78 13.89 0.68
C ARG A 185 -0.36 12.50 0.20
N ILE A 186 -1.02 12.04 -0.86
CA ILE A 186 -0.75 10.75 -1.50
C ILE A 186 -0.04 11.00 -2.83
N LYS A 187 1.17 10.46 -2.99
CA LYS A 187 1.86 10.42 -4.28
C LYS A 187 1.37 9.22 -5.07
N VAL A 188 1.13 9.43 -6.35
CA VAL A 188 0.70 8.40 -7.30
C VAL A 188 1.73 8.28 -8.41
N MET A 189 2.23 7.06 -8.60
CA MET A 189 3.14 6.73 -9.69
C MET A 189 2.48 5.70 -10.59
N GLN A 190 2.69 5.83 -11.90
CA GLN A 190 2.31 4.82 -12.88
C GLN A 190 3.56 4.24 -13.52
N LYS A 191 3.62 2.90 -13.60
CA LYS A 191 4.63 2.19 -14.35
C LYS A 191 3.96 1.10 -15.17
N GLU A 192 3.99 1.24 -16.49
CA GLU A 192 3.30 0.33 -17.41
C GLU A 192 1.80 0.24 -17.06
N ASN A 193 1.33 -0.95 -16.66
CA ASN A 193 -0.05 -1.20 -16.26
C ASN A 193 -0.31 -1.08 -14.75
N LEU A 194 0.71 -0.72 -13.95
CA LEU A 194 0.63 -0.71 -12.49
C LEU A 194 0.55 0.71 -11.95
N ILE A 195 -0.43 0.95 -11.07
CA ILE A 195 -0.55 2.15 -10.26
C ILE A 195 0.00 1.86 -8.86
N ILE A 196 0.76 2.80 -8.32
CA ILE A 196 1.35 2.74 -6.98
C ILE A 196 0.95 4.02 -6.25
N SER A 197 0.29 3.93 -5.11
CA SER A 197 -0.11 5.08 -4.29
C SER A 197 0.40 4.94 -2.87
N TYR A 198 0.97 6.00 -2.30
CA TYR A 198 1.48 6.01 -0.93
C TYR A 198 1.51 7.44 -0.35
N ASN A 199 1.41 7.58 0.98
CA ASN A 199 1.76 8.85 1.62
C ASN A 199 3.28 8.97 1.73
N PHE A 200 3.84 10.17 1.56
CA PHE A 200 5.29 10.41 1.68
C PHE A 200 5.65 11.29 2.89
N GLU A 201 4.67 11.53 3.75
CA GLU A 201 4.79 12.29 4.99
C GLU A 201 3.66 11.90 5.97
N PRO A 202 3.75 12.30 7.25
CA PRO A 202 2.68 12.08 8.22
C PRO A 202 1.37 12.80 7.83
N SER A 203 0.24 12.19 8.19
CA SER A 203 -1.05 12.88 8.15
C SER A 203 -1.10 14.04 9.16
N ILE A 204 -1.89 15.06 8.87
CA ILE A 204 -2.04 16.25 9.74
C ILE A 204 -3.51 16.34 10.19
N LEU A 205 -3.77 16.38 11.50
CA LEU A 205 -5.11 16.66 12.05
C LEU A 205 -5.59 18.06 11.62
N LEU A 206 -6.82 18.15 11.14
CA LEU A 206 -7.48 19.37 10.65
C LEU A 206 -8.22 20.14 11.73
#